data_AF-A0A0D7BK60-F1
#
_entry.id   AF-A0A0D7BK60-F1
#
_cell.length_a   1.000
_cell.length_b   1.000
_cell.length_c   1.000
_cell.angle_alpha   90.00
_cell.angle_beta   90.00
_cell.angle_gamma   90.00
#
_symmetry.space_group_name_H-M   'P 1'
#
loop_
_entity.id
_entity.type
_entity.pdbx_description
1 polymer ?
#
loop_
_entity_poly.entity_id
_entity_poly.type
_entity_poly.pdbx_seq_one_letter_code
_entity_poly.pdbx_strand_id
1 'polypeptide(L)'
;MDPTYDTLYKEIILMSTALKGTAVGIAASSTNSSLAEIVQAFATLLTVTTPSDSTAANVVAVTGTIAPDTLSTIVIARNRGAQPVDLSPASIRERAQDEDVISKLMGSIGQGNPEFQVHLHDVVTFIERLHIASAKDDNSSFHKIRTQFAVFIHCRALEKIIARMKNGEGMWKGGDPLALLATRPVSKIAPVHFKLGMSQTLEEILANRKLRKNSENLYTVATENAVKWLGVFLDLRSLLDQLIEGTKQVNSPRSGSGKKKRKQKVLSANKADEFLWTIEALFRIVECKALVKALRSAYRDSEYFLSNSRPGVNEYAGKGDDFRESILEEDTYPSSGFTELGIVHAFRYYRTFTAWTHAVKVVTNRITKFARHNMEFHLASPADFEFQPTVPQLTAEDVVKFMDEFSDVREDSPFKKVSANGDGFEKIVGDVHCEAQLMGFIDLKIRRGYGLTSKLSAMLPDGPHDIPIGAGNKCCFMCHRLALRLAQTGRTSFVLPGTHGVIYGWAPPPHLEADIIKSLHSELHKLFKNRFPKNDIPSHNSSPASVASTTLAEDPPFLRLATQRSEYEETEADLEEY
;
A
#
# COMPACT_ATOMS: atom_id res chain seq x y z
N MET A 1 -26.41 17.40 10.59
CA MET A 1 -25.86 16.26 11.36
C MET A 1 -26.25 16.47 12.82
N ASP A 2 -26.64 15.44 13.57
CA ASP A 2 -26.89 15.58 15.02
C ASP A 2 -25.58 16.03 15.71
N PRO A 3 -25.60 17.06 16.59
CA PRO A 3 -24.40 17.60 17.25
C PRO A 3 -23.52 16.56 17.94
N THR A 4 -24.13 15.47 18.41
CA THR A 4 -23.44 14.35 19.06
C THR A 4 -22.49 13.65 18.08
N TYR A 5 -22.87 13.56 16.81
CA TYR A 5 -22.06 12.91 15.77
C TYR A 5 -20.90 13.81 15.37
N ASP A 6 -21.16 15.12 15.21
CA ASP A 6 -20.10 16.08 14.88
C ASP A 6 -18.91 15.97 15.84
N THR A 7 -19.22 15.87 17.14
CA THR A 7 -18.21 15.67 18.20
C THR A 7 -17.43 14.37 18.01
N LEU A 8 -18.11 13.24 17.76
CA LEU A 8 -17.43 11.95 17.56
C LEU A 8 -16.52 11.94 16.33
N TYR A 9 -16.92 12.59 15.24
CA TYR A 9 -16.07 12.72 14.04
C TYR A 9 -14.79 13.47 14.35
N LYS A 10 -14.91 14.63 15.01
CA LYS A 10 -13.77 15.46 15.39
C LYS A 10 -12.81 14.70 16.31
N GLU A 11 -13.33 14.01 17.32
CA GLU A 11 -12.53 13.19 18.24
C GLU A 11 -11.80 12.05 17.52
N ILE A 12 -12.46 11.35 16.59
CA ILE A 12 -11.81 10.32 15.76
C ILE A 12 -10.67 10.92 14.93
N ILE A 13 -10.87 12.09 14.31
CA ILE A 13 -9.84 12.76 13.51
C ILE A 13 -8.64 13.12 14.40
N LEU A 14 -8.88 13.73 15.56
CA LEU A 14 -7.85 14.13 16.51
C LEU A 14 -7.04 12.91 17.00
N MET A 15 -7.72 11.87 17.49
CA MET A 15 -7.07 10.67 18.01
C MET A 15 -6.32 9.88 16.93
N SER A 16 -6.89 9.71 15.74
CA SER A 16 -6.23 8.99 14.65
C SER A 16 -5.00 9.74 14.13
N THR A 17 -5.05 11.08 14.15
CA THR A 17 -3.90 11.93 13.83
C THR A 17 -2.81 11.82 14.89
N ALA A 18 -3.16 11.81 16.17
CA ALA A 18 -2.19 11.65 17.27
C ALA A 18 -1.56 10.25 17.26
N LEU A 19 -2.31 9.24 16.82
CA LEU A 19 -1.84 7.87 16.67
C LEU A 19 -1.14 7.60 15.31
N LYS A 20 -1.00 8.59 14.42
CA LYS A 20 -0.40 8.40 13.08
C LYS A 20 0.98 7.71 13.19
N GLY A 21 1.16 6.61 12.45
CA GLY A 21 2.37 5.81 12.47
C GLY A 21 2.45 4.75 13.58
N THR A 22 1.43 4.61 14.42
CA THR A 22 1.37 3.52 15.42
C THR A 22 1.04 2.20 14.73
N ALA A 23 1.88 1.17 14.89
CA ALA A 23 1.54 -0.21 14.53
C ALA A 23 0.62 -0.82 15.59
N VAL A 24 -0.41 -1.49 15.12
CA VAL A 24 -1.29 -2.35 15.89
C VAL A 24 -1.23 -3.73 15.25
N GLY A 25 -1.03 -4.77 16.07
CA GLY A 25 -1.08 -6.14 15.59
C GLY A 25 -2.48 -6.46 15.05
N ILE A 26 -2.57 -6.75 13.76
CA ILE A 26 -3.78 -7.27 13.12
C ILE A 26 -3.45 -8.63 12.53
N ALA A 27 -4.37 -9.59 12.65
CA ALA A 27 -4.30 -10.83 11.90
C ALA A 27 -4.40 -10.51 10.39
N ALA A 28 -3.53 -11.12 9.58
CA ALA A 28 -3.65 -10.99 8.13
C ALA A 28 -5.00 -11.56 7.66
N SER A 29 -5.75 -10.82 6.85
CA SER A 29 -6.92 -11.35 6.15
C SER A 29 -6.43 -12.35 5.11
N SER A 30 -6.73 -13.64 5.28
CA SER A 30 -6.15 -14.75 4.49
C SER A 30 -7.00 -15.19 3.29
N THR A 31 -8.11 -14.53 3.01
CA THR A 31 -9.01 -14.91 1.90
C THR A 31 -8.41 -14.51 0.55
N ASN A 32 -7.70 -15.46 -0.06
CA ASN A 32 -7.20 -15.36 -1.43
C ASN A 32 -8.34 -15.67 -2.40
N SER A 33 -9.07 -14.63 -2.85
CA SER A 33 -10.00 -14.76 -3.98
C SER A 33 -9.35 -14.25 -5.27
N SER A 34 -9.71 -14.85 -6.40
CA SER A 34 -9.24 -14.42 -7.72
C SER A 34 -9.61 -12.96 -8.02
N LEU A 35 -10.79 -12.52 -7.55
CA LEU A 35 -11.25 -11.15 -7.68
C LEU A 35 -10.42 -10.19 -6.81
N ALA A 36 -10.06 -10.60 -5.58
CA ALA A 36 -9.20 -9.82 -4.69
C ALA A 36 -7.83 -9.52 -5.33
N GLU A 37 -7.22 -10.51 -5.98
CA GLU A 37 -5.97 -10.32 -6.72
C GLU A 37 -6.13 -9.31 -7.86
N ILE A 38 -7.23 -9.39 -8.61
CA ILE A 38 -7.50 -8.53 -9.77
C ILE A 38 -7.71 -7.08 -9.33
N VAL A 39 -8.56 -6.83 -8.33
CA VAL A 39 -8.83 -5.46 -7.87
C VAL A 39 -7.57 -4.84 -7.25
N GLN A 40 -6.76 -5.64 -6.54
CA GLN A 40 -5.47 -5.19 -6.01
C GLN A 40 -4.47 -4.86 -7.13
N ALA A 41 -4.46 -5.68 -8.19
CA ALA A 41 -3.63 -5.41 -9.36
C ALA A 41 -4.05 -4.09 -10.04
N PHE A 42 -5.34 -3.86 -10.27
CA PHE A 42 -5.82 -2.58 -10.83
C PHE A 42 -5.47 -1.39 -9.95
N ALA A 43 -5.69 -1.49 -8.63
CA ALA A 43 -5.31 -0.42 -7.71
C ALA A 43 -3.81 -0.10 -7.80
N THR A 44 -2.96 -1.12 -7.95
CA THR A 44 -1.51 -0.96 -8.15
C THR A 44 -1.18 -0.28 -9.48
N LEU A 45 -1.80 -0.70 -10.61
CA LEU A 45 -1.58 -0.12 -11.93
C LEU A 45 -1.97 1.36 -12.01
N LEU A 46 -3.00 1.75 -11.26
CA LEU A 46 -3.53 3.11 -11.21
C LEU A 46 -2.77 4.03 -10.22
N THR A 47 -1.97 3.45 -9.33
CA THR A 47 -1.21 4.20 -8.33
C THR A 47 0.15 4.59 -8.87
N VAL A 48 0.19 5.76 -9.51
CA VAL A 48 1.40 6.39 -10.07
C VAL A 48 1.47 7.86 -9.65
N THR A 49 2.64 8.48 -9.76
CA THR A 49 2.76 9.92 -9.49
C THR A 49 2.03 10.72 -10.57
N THR A 50 1.42 11.84 -10.21
CA THR A 50 0.79 12.76 -11.17
C THR A 50 1.36 14.17 -10.98
N PRO A 51 1.13 15.12 -11.90
CA PRO A 51 1.55 16.51 -11.70
C PRO A 51 0.90 17.14 -10.45
N SER A 52 -0.35 16.78 -10.16
CA SER A 52 -1.07 17.19 -8.94
C SER A 52 -0.68 16.43 -7.67
N ASP A 53 0.01 15.30 -7.80
CA ASP A 53 0.37 14.40 -6.70
C ASP A 53 1.72 13.75 -6.95
N SER A 54 2.74 14.49 -6.57
CA SER A 54 4.12 14.11 -6.84
C SER A 54 4.60 12.89 -6.08
N THR A 55 3.93 12.58 -4.97
CA THR A 55 4.31 11.51 -4.06
C THR A 55 3.47 10.27 -4.33
N ALA A 56 2.45 10.36 -5.19
CA ALA A 56 1.37 9.39 -5.32
C ALA A 56 0.77 9.03 -3.94
N ALA A 57 0.65 10.03 -3.06
CA ALA A 57 0.05 9.86 -1.73
C ALA A 57 -1.47 9.66 -1.83
N ASN A 58 -2.06 10.10 -2.93
CA ASN A 58 -3.46 9.82 -3.17
C ASN A 58 -3.65 8.36 -3.59
N VAL A 59 -4.04 7.56 -2.62
CA VAL A 59 -4.38 6.16 -2.79
C VAL A 59 -5.58 6.01 -3.74
N VAL A 60 -5.52 4.98 -4.57
CA VAL A 60 -6.64 4.51 -5.41
C VAL A 60 -7.16 3.22 -4.78
N ALA A 61 -8.46 3.14 -4.55
CA ALA A 61 -9.13 1.91 -4.17
C ALA A 61 -9.98 1.39 -5.32
N VAL A 62 -10.01 0.08 -5.49
CA VAL A 62 -10.73 -0.59 -6.57
C VAL A 62 -11.54 -1.72 -5.96
N THR A 63 -12.80 -1.83 -6.37
CA THR A 63 -13.66 -2.98 -6.13
C THR A 63 -14.21 -3.46 -7.47
N GLY A 64 -14.90 -4.60 -7.49
CA GLY A 64 -15.56 -5.07 -8.70
C GLY A 64 -16.51 -6.22 -8.46
N THR A 65 -17.15 -6.66 -9.53
CA THR A 65 -17.99 -7.85 -9.58
C THR A 65 -17.61 -8.70 -10.78
N ILE A 66 -17.74 -10.01 -10.62
CA ILE A 66 -17.65 -10.97 -11.72
C ILE A 66 -19.06 -11.54 -11.90
N ALA A 67 -19.71 -11.16 -12.99
CA ALA A 67 -20.96 -11.74 -13.47
C ALA A 67 -20.66 -12.80 -14.56
N PRO A 68 -21.63 -13.66 -14.94
CA PRO A 68 -21.42 -14.70 -15.94
C PRO A 68 -20.86 -14.21 -17.29
N ASP A 69 -21.22 -12.99 -17.70
CA ASP A 69 -20.84 -12.42 -18.99
C ASP A 69 -20.04 -11.10 -18.87
N THR A 70 -19.80 -10.61 -17.65
CA THR A 70 -19.23 -9.27 -17.43
C THR A 70 -18.27 -9.27 -16.25
N LEU A 71 -17.10 -8.65 -16.43
CA LEU A 71 -16.23 -8.23 -15.34
C LEU A 71 -16.42 -6.71 -15.18
N SER A 72 -17.20 -6.30 -14.17
CA SER A 72 -17.37 -4.88 -13.86
C SER A 72 -16.35 -4.47 -12.81
N THR A 73 -15.52 -3.48 -13.12
CA THR A 73 -14.51 -2.94 -12.22
C THR A 73 -14.87 -1.51 -11.87
N ILE A 74 -15.01 -1.25 -10.58
CA ILE A 74 -15.30 0.07 -10.04
C ILE A 74 -14.02 0.62 -9.44
N VAL A 75 -13.59 1.73 -9.99
CA VAL A 75 -12.41 2.46 -9.54
C VAL A 75 -12.91 3.64 -8.72
N ILE A 76 -12.44 3.72 -7.48
CA ILE A 76 -12.59 4.93 -6.67
C ILE A 76 -11.22 5.53 -6.49
N ALA A 77 -11.05 6.68 -7.14
CA ALA A 77 -9.87 7.47 -6.96
C ALA A 77 -10.20 8.71 -6.13
N ARG A 78 -9.44 8.82 -5.03
CA ARG A 78 -9.07 10.02 -4.30
C ARG A 78 -10.02 10.63 -3.25
N ASN A 79 -9.40 10.82 -2.08
CA ASN A 79 -9.70 11.77 -1.00
C ASN A 79 -9.80 13.25 -1.46
N ARG A 80 -9.50 13.56 -2.73
CA ARG A 80 -9.54 14.90 -3.35
C ARG A 80 -10.09 14.76 -4.77
N GLY A 81 -11.33 15.21 -5.00
CA GLY A 81 -12.13 14.91 -6.19
C GLY A 81 -11.36 14.81 -7.52
N ALA A 82 -11.55 13.69 -8.22
CA ALA A 82 -11.03 13.50 -9.57
C ALA A 82 -11.90 14.24 -10.60
N GLN A 83 -11.28 14.72 -11.67
CA GLN A 83 -12.04 15.25 -12.81
C GLN A 83 -12.81 14.13 -13.49
N PRO A 84 -14.04 14.38 -13.99
CA PRO A 84 -14.79 13.40 -14.75
C PRO A 84 -13.98 12.89 -15.95
N VAL A 85 -14.14 11.60 -16.25
CA VAL A 85 -13.56 10.95 -17.42
C VAL A 85 -14.64 10.12 -18.09
N ASP A 86 -14.70 10.20 -19.42
CA ASP A 86 -15.55 9.32 -20.20
C ASP A 86 -14.93 7.92 -20.25
N LEU A 87 -15.55 7.00 -19.51
CA LEU A 87 -15.21 5.58 -19.47
C LEU A 87 -16.35 4.74 -20.08
N SER A 88 -17.13 5.33 -20.99
CA SER A 88 -18.16 4.56 -21.70
C SER A 88 -17.49 3.47 -22.55
N PRO A 89 -18.07 2.25 -22.61
CA PRO A 89 -17.50 1.15 -23.40
C PRO A 89 -17.25 1.51 -24.86
N ALA A 90 -18.13 2.32 -25.46
CA ALA A 90 -17.98 2.78 -26.85
C ALA A 90 -16.73 3.66 -27.04
N SER A 91 -16.55 4.67 -26.18
CA SER A 91 -15.41 5.60 -26.21
C SER A 91 -14.08 4.87 -25.99
N ILE A 92 -14.02 3.98 -24.99
CA ILE A 92 -12.84 3.16 -24.71
C ILE A 92 -12.50 2.26 -25.91
N ARG A 93 -13.51 1.59 -26.48
CA ARG A 93 -13.32 0.65 -27.60
C ARG A 93 -12.87 1.35 -28.87
N GLU A 94 -13.47 2.49 -29.22
CA GLU A 94 -13.03 3.32 -30.34
C GLU A 94 -11.55 3.68 -30.19
N ARG A 95 -11.18 4.18 -29.01
CA ARG A 95 -9.80 4.57 -28.70
C ARG A 95 -8.81 3.39 -28.72
N ALA A 96 -9.24 2.20 -28.29
CA ALA A 96 -8.42 0.99 -28.26
C ALA A 96 -8.12 0.42 -29.66
N GLN A 97 -9.04 0.66 -30.60
CA GLN A 97 -8.92 0.25 -32.01
C GLN A 97 -8.12 1.25 -32.86
N ASP A 98 -7.97 2.49 -32.41
CA ASP A 98 -7.19 3.52 -33.10
C ASP A 98 -5.66 3.32 -32.88
N GLU A 99 -4.98 2.86 -33.93
CA GLU A 99 -3.53 2.65 -33.93
C GLU A 99 -2.70 3.93 -33.73
N ASP A 100 -3.18 5.08 -34.23
CA ASP A 100 -2.49 6.36 -34.06
C ASP A 100 -2.58 6.81 -32.59
N VAL A 101 -3.74 6.60 -31.95
CA VAL A 101 -3.88 6.88 -30.51
C VAL A 101 -2.95 6.01 -29.67
N ILE A 102 -2.84 4.71 -29.97
CA ILE A 102 -1.94 3.80 -29.23
C ILE A 102 -0.47 4.16 -29.48
N SER A 103 -0.11 4.51 -30.72
CA SER A 103 1.22 5.01 -31.05
C SER A 103 1.56 6.29 -30.28
N LYS A 104 0.63 7.25 -30.22
CA LYS A 104 0.75 8.47 -29.42
C LYS A 104 0.87 8.18 -27.92
N LEU A 105 0.11 7.21 -27.41
CA LEU A 105 0.20 6.77 -26.01
C LEU A 105 1.59 6.24 -25.67
N MET A 106 2.15 5.37 -26.51
CA MET A 106 3.52 4.88 -26.35
C MET A 106 4.55 6.00 -26.49
N GLY A 107 4.34 6.95 -27.41
CA GLY A 107 5.17 8.15 -27.56
C GLY A 107 5.11 9.11 -26.36
N SER A 108 4.01 9.08 -25.59
CA SER A 108 3.82 9.95 -24.42
C SER A 108 4.65 9.56 -23.20
N ILE A 109 5.22 8.35 -23.19
CA ILE A 109 6.03 7.83 -22.08
C ILE A 109 7.21 8.76 -21.75
N GLY A 110 7.81 9.39 -22.76
CA GLY A 110 8.91 10.35 -22.59
C GLY A 110 8.48 11.75 -22.13
N GLN A 111 7.19 12.01 -21.97
CA GLN A 111 6.63 13.34 -21.65
C GLN A 111 6.31 13.51 -20.16
N GLY A 112 6.47 12.44 -19.37
CA GLY A 112 6.12 12.43 -17.95
C GLY A 112 4.70 11.91 -17.70
N ASN A 113 4.32 11.84 -16.44
CA ASN A 113 3.01 11.33 -16.04
C ASN A 113 1.93 12.41 -16.22
N PRO A 114 0.77 12.06 -16.81
CA PRO A 114 -0.35 12.96 -16.95
C PRO A 114 -1.13 13.05 -15.63
N GLU A 115 -2.20 13.82 -15.62
CA GLU A 115 -3.15 13.80 -14.50
C GLU A 115 -3.86 12.45 -14.39
N PHE A 116 -4.35 12.15 -13.18
CA PHE A 116 -4.88 10.84 -12.83
C PHE A 116 -5.96 10.33 -13.81
N GLN A 117 -6.93 11.18 -14.17
CA GLN A 117 -8.03 10.81 -15.05
C GLN A 117 -7.56 10.43 -16.46
N VAL A 118 -6.47 11.04 -16.94
CA VAL A 118 -5.86 10.70 -18.22
C VAL A 118 -5.14 9.35 -18.08
N HIS A 119 -4.38 9.14 -17.00
CA HIS A 119 -3.74 7.85 -16.73
C HIS A 119 -4.75 6.71 -16.62
N LEU A 120 -5.87 6.91 -15.91
CA LEU A 120 -6.96 5.95 -15.82
C LEU A 120 -7.52 5.60 -17.20
N HIS A 121 -7.82 6.62 -18.02
CA HIS A 121 -8.31 6.40 -19.37
C HIS A 121 -7.29 5.63 -20.23
N ASP A 122 -6.01 6.01 -20.19
CA ASP A 122 -4.94 5.34 -20.93
C ASP A 122 -4.78 3.87 -20.53
N VAL A 123 -4.80 3.57 -19.23
CA VAL A 123 -4.72 2.20 -18.70
C VAL A 123 -5.90 1.36 -19.19
N VAL A 124 -7.11 1.89 -19.10
CA VAL A 124 -8.34 1.22 -19.54
C VAL A 124 -8.34 0.99 -21.05
N THR A 125 -7.87 1.96 -21.85
CA THR A 125 -7.68 1.79 -23.30
C THR A 125 -6.73 0.64 -23.64
N PHE A 126 -5.60 0.51 -22.93
CA PHE A 126 -4.68 -0.62 -23.14
C PHE A 126 -5.30 -1.97 -22.76
N ILE A 127 -6.06 -2.00 -21.68
CA ILE A 127 -6.76 -3.22 -21.25
C ILE A 127 -7.80 -3.65 -22.28
N GLU A 128 -8.60 -2.73 -22.80
CA GLU A 128 -9.56 -3.05 -23.86
C GLU A 128 -8.85 -3.51 -25.14
N ARG A 129 -7.70 -2.91 -25.47
CA ARG A 129 -6.90 -3.36 -26.62
C ARG A 129 -6.37 -4.78 -26.45
N LEU A 130 -5.90 -5.14 -25.25
CA LEU A 130 -5.52 -6.51 -24.90
C LEU A 130 -6.72 -7.46 -25.01
N HIS A 131 -7.88 -7.04 -24.52
CA HIS A 131 -9.11 -7.81 -24.60
C HIS A 131 -9.53 -8.07 -26.05
N ILE A 132 -9.53 -7.06 -26.92
CA ILE A 132 -9.82 -7.19 -28.36
C ILE A 132 -8.84 -8.16 -29.03
N ALA A 133 -7.54 -8.07 -28.73
CA ALA A 133 -6.53 -8.98 -29.29
C ALA A 133 -6.74 -10.42 -28.81
N SER A 134 -7.07 -10.61 -27.53
CA SER A 134 -7.38 -11.91 -26.96
C SER A 134 -8.64 -12.52 -27.56
N ALA A 135 -9.68 -11.73 -27.82
CA ALA A 135 -10.94 -12.20 -28.41
C ALA A 135 -10.80 -12.63 -29.88
N LYS A 136 -9.73 -12.18 -30.57
CA LYS A 136 -9.40 -12.59 -31.94
C LYS A 136 -8.51 -13.83 -32.01
N ASP A 137 -8.15 -14.43 -30.86
CA ASP A 137 -7.20 -15.54 -30.76
C ASP A 137 -5.82 -15.24 -31.43
N ASP A 138 -5.46 -13.97 -31.58
CA ASP A 138 -4.18 -13.54 -32.15
C ASP A 138 -3.10 -13.47 -31.07
N ASN A 139 -2.50 -14.62 -30.76
CA ASN A 139 -1.47 -14.76 -29.74
C ASN A 139 -0.25 -13.84 -29.98
N SER A 140 0.11 -13.60 -31.24
CA SER A 140 1.26 -12.75 -31.60
C SER A 140 0.98 -11.28 -31.28
N SER A 141 -0.18 -10.78 -31.71
CA SER A 141 -0.62 -9.42 -31.41
C SER A 141 -0.85 -9.24 -29.91
N PHE A 142 -1.49 -10.20 -29.24
CA PHE A 142 -1.69 -10.15 -27.80
C PHE A 142 -0.35 -10.04 -27.04
N HIS A 143 0.64 -10.86 -27.41
CA HIS A 143 1.97 -10.79 -26.79
C HIS A 143 2.64 -9.43 -27.01
N LYS A 144 2.59 -8.90 -28.24
CA LYS A 144 3.13 -7.58 -28.57
C LYS A 144 2.47 -6.47 -27.75
N ILE A 145 1.14 -6.43 -27.71
CA ILE A 145 0.37 -5.44 -26.94
C ILE A 145 0.65 -5.59 -25.45
N ARG A 146 0.79 -6.82 -24.94
CA ARG A 146 1.14 -7.08 -23.54
C ARG A 146 2.49 -6.48 -23.18
N THR A 147 3.50 -6.65 -24.03
CA THR A 147 4.82 -6.06 -23.83
C THR A 147 4.74 -4.54 -23.87
N GLN A 148 4.02 -3.95 -24.83
CA GLN A 148 3.79 -2.50 -24.89
C GLN A 148 3.12 -1.96 -23.63
N PHE A 149 2.07 -2.65 -23.14
CA PHE A 149 1.39 -2.30 -21.90
C PHE A 149 2.32 -2.38 -20.69
N ALA A 150 3.15 -3.43 -20.62
CA ALA A 150 4.15 -3.55 -19.56
C ALA A 150 5.14 -2.37 -19.59
N VAL A 151 5.70 -2.03 -20.75
CA VAL A 151 6.59 -0.85 -20.90
C VAL A 151 5.88 0.43 -20.45
N PHE A 152 4.65 0.64 -20.92
CA PHE A 152 3.84 1.80 -20.55
C PHE A 152 3.67 1.93 -19.02
N ILE A 153 3.23 0.87 -18.35
CA ILE A 153 3.01 0.87 -16.91
C ILE A 153 4.31 1.13 -16.14
N HIS A 154 5.41 0.46 -16.49
CA HIS A 154 6.67 0.62 -15.76
C HIS A 154 7.26 2.02 -15.90
N CYS A 155 7.12 2.63 -17.08
CA CYS A 155 7.50 4.03 -17.26
C CYS A 155 6.63 4.99 -16.46
N ARG A 156 5.31 4.74 -16.37
CA ARG A 156 4.40 5.54 -15.52
C ARG A 156 4.72 5.35 -14.02
N ALA A 157 5.12 4.16 -13.62
CA ALA A 157 5.47 3.84 -12.22
C ALA A 157 6.89 4.28 -11.81
N LEU A 158 7.72 4.73 -12.74
CA LEU A 158 9.15 4.98 -12.54
C LEU A 158 9.44 5.87 -11.31
N GLU A 159 8.79 7.03 -11.20
CA GLU A 159 9.04 7.94 -10.06
C GLU A 159 8.70 7.28 -8.72
N LYS A 160 7.67 6.44 -8.70
CA LYS A 160 7.24 5.72 -7.51
C LYS A 160 8.22 4.62 -7.13
N ILE A 161 8.72 3.87 -8.12
CA ILE A 161 9.79 2.89 -7.94
C ILE A 161 11.04 3.60 -7.38
N ILE A 162 11.45 4.74 -7.95
CA ILE A 162 12.57 5.55 -7.44
C ILE A 162 12.33 6.01 -5.99
N ALA A 163 11.12 6.45 -5.65
CA ALA A 163 10.78 6.86 -4.30
C ALA A 163 10.90 5.70 -3.30
N ARG A 164 10.39 4.51 -3.65
CA ARG A 164 10.52 3.28 -2.84
C ARG A 164 11.99 2.89 -2.67
N MET A 165 12.76 2.93 -3.75
CA MET A 165 14.20 2.65 -3.73
C MET A 165 14.93 3.56 -2.74
N LYS A 166 14.74 4.88 -2.84
CA LYS A 166 15.33 5.86 -1.92
C LYS A 166 14.84 5.72 -0.48
N ASN A 167 13.55 5.42 -0.29
CA ASN A 167 13.01 5.21 1.04
C ASN A 167 13.73 4.04 1.75
N GLY A 168 13.96 2.95 1.02
CA GLY A 168 14.69 1.81 1.59
C GLY A 168 16.14 2.08 1.92
N GLU A 169 16.84 2.94 1.20
CA GLU A 169 18.20 3.38 1.58
C GLU A 169 18.20 4.10 2.95
N GLY A 170 17.09 4.76 3.30
CA GLY A 170 16.87 5.29 4.64
C GLY A 170 16.51 4.22 5.67
N MET A 171 15.70 3.22 5.30
CA MET A 171 15.17 2.23 6.24
C MET A 171 16.24 1.43 7.01
N TRP A 172 17.45 1.26 6.46
CA TRP A 172 18.56 0.57 7.14
C TRP A 172 19.84 1.42 7.15
N LYS A 173 20.41 1.60 8.34
CA LYS A 173 21.77 2.09 8.57
C LYS A 173 22.74 1.20 7.78
N GLY A 174 23.44 1.81 6.83
CA GLY A 174 24.38 1.12 5.95
C GLY A 174 23.84 0.78 4.56
N GLY A 175 22.61 1.17 4.23
CA GLY A 175 22.09 1.13 2.86
C GLY A 175 21.24 -0.11 2.55
N ASP A 176 21.49 -0.74 1.41
CA ASP A 176 20.66 -1.85 0.92
C ASP A 176 20.65 -3.06 1.87
N PRO A 177 19.47 -3.59 2.26
CA PRO A 177 19.38 -4.67 3.25
C PRO A 177 19.97 -6.00 2.76
N LEU A 178 19.93 -6.31 1.46
CA LEU A 178 20.54 -7.52 0.92
C LEU A 178 22.06 -7.38 0.84
N ALA A 179 22.59 -6.16 0.60
CA ALA A 179 24.01 -5.90 0.69
C ALA A 179 24.53 -6.07 2.12
N LEU A 180 23.77 -5.56 3.10
CA LEU A 180 24.05 -5.76 4.52
C LEU A 180 24.06 -7.25 4.91
N LEU A 181 23.10 -8.05 4.40
CA LEU A 181 23.06 -9.50 4.63
C LEU A 181 24.17 -10.26 3.93
N ALA A 182 24.60 -9.84 2.73
CA ALA A 182 25.67 -10.52 1.99
C ALA A 182 27.03 -10.51 2.73
N THR A 183 27.20 -9.64 3.74
CA THR A 183 28.38 -9.59 4.62
C THR A 183 28.29 -10.53 5.83
N ARG A 184 27.15 -11.21 6.01
CA ARG A 184 26.86 -12.03 7.19
C ARG A 184 27.14 -13.52 6.93
N PRO A 185 27.46 -14.30 7.98
CA PRO A 185 27.63 -15.73 7.85
C PRO A 185 26.33 -16.39 7.38
N VAL A 186 26.48 -17.44 6.58
CA VAL A 186 25.37 -18.25 6.06
C VAL A 186 25.23 -19.51 6.90
N SER A 187 24.04 -19.75 7.44
CA SER A 187 23.69 -20.98 8.15
C SER A 187 23.68 -22.16 7.17
N LYS A 188 24.07 -23.34 7.65
CA LYS A 188 24.04 -24.57 6.84
C LYS A 188 22.60 -24.90 6.43
N ILE A 189 22.35 -25.00 5.14
CA ILE A 189 21.08 -25.42 4.55
C ILE A 189 21.26 -26.62 3.64
N ALA A 190 20.22 -27.45 3.54
CA ALA A 190 20.14 -28.47 2.50
C ALA A 190 20.02 -27.81 1.11
N PRO A 191 20.59 -28.40 0.04
CA PRO A 191 20.36 -27.93 -1.31
C PRO A 191 18.87 -27.89 -1.66
N VAL A 192 18.39 -26.76 -2.17
CA VAL A 192 17.01 -26.59 -2.65
C VAL A 192 17.05 -26.38 -4.16
N HIS A 193 16.36 -27.24 -4.89
CA HIS A 193 16.22 -27.14 -6.33
C HIS A 193 14.98 -26.32 -6.69
N PHE A 194 15.07 -25.51 -7.75
CA PHE A 194 13.93 -24.73 -8.22
C PHE A 194 14.04 -24.39 -9.70
N LYS A 195 12.90 -24.20 -10.35
CA LYS A 195 12.84 -23.71 -11.73
C LYS A 195 12.80 -22.20 -11.76
N LEU A 196 13.52 -21.59 -12.70
CA LEU A 196 13.52 -20.15 -12.90
C LEU A 196 13.34 -19.83 -14.38
N GLY A 197 12.31 -19.05 -14.70
CA GLY A 197 12.09 -18.58 -16.07
C GLY A 197 13.18 -17.58 -16.45
N MET A 198 13.87 -17.82 -17.57
CA MET A 198 15.04 -17.03 -17.95
C MET A 198 14.67 -15.83 -18.83
N SER A 199 15.37 -14.72 -18.62
CA SER A 199 15.50 -13.61 -19.57
C SER A 199 16.98 -13.49 -19.92
N GLN A 200 17.32 -12.89 -21.06
CA GLN A 200 18.71 -12.71 -21.46
C GLN A 200 19.53 -11.97 -20.38
N THR A 201 18.99 -10.88 -19.83
CA THR A 201 19.61 -10.13 -18.73
C THR A 201 19.90 -11.02 -17.51
N LEU A 202 18.96 -11.90 -17.15
CA LEU A 202 19.13 -12.81 -16.01
C LEU A 202 20.17 -13.90 -16.30
N GLU A 203 20.20 -14.43 -17.53
CA GLU A 203 21.21 -15.40 -17.97
C GLU A 203 22.63 -14.84 -17.83
N GLU A 204 22.84 -13.62 -18.30
CA GLU A 204 24.13 -12.93 -18.24
C GLU A 204 24.59 -12.72 -16.79
N ILE A 205 23.69 -12.26 -15.90
CA ILE A 205 24.01 -12.07 -14.47
C ILE A 205 24.33 -13.41 -13.79
N LEU A 206 23.54 -14.45 -14.04
CA LEU A 206 23.77 -15.77 -13.45
C LEU A 206 25.09 -16.37 -13.92
N ALA A 207 25.42 -16.22 -15.21
CA ALA A 207 26.69 -16.65 -15.77
C ALA A 207 27.87 -15.91 -15.12
N ASN A 208 27.78 -14.58 -14.96
CA ASN A 208 28.80 -13.76 -14.30
C ASN A 208 29.02 -14.17 -12.83
N ARG A 209 27.96 -14.56 -12.13
CA ARG A 209 28.02 -15.09 -10.75
C ARG A 209 28.44 -16.57 -10.68
N LYS A 210 28.71 -17.21 -11.82
CA LYS A 210 29.04 -18.65 -11.92
C LYS A 210 27.95 -19.54 -11.32
N LEU A 211 26.69 -19.13 -11.43
CA LEU A 211 25.51 -19.91 -11.06
C LEU A 211 25.06 -20.71 -12.28
N ARG A 212 25.46 -21.98 -12.33
CA ARG A 212 25.15 -22.88 -13.44
C ARG A 212 23.81 -23.57 -13.20
N LYS A 213 23.04 -23.75 -14.27
CA LYS A 213 21.87 -24.63 -14.27
C LYS A 213 22.29 -26.10 -14.13
N ASN A 214 21.54 -26.89 -13.38
CA ASN A 214 21.73 -28.33 -13.28
C ASN A 214 21.15 -29.06 -14.50
N SER A 215 20.00 -28.57 -14.98
CA SER A 215 19.29 -29.03 -16.18
C SER A 215 18.49 -27.86 -16.77
N GLU A 216 17.54 -28.11 -17.68
CA GLU A 216 16.74 -27.06 -18.31
C GLU A 216 16.01 -26.19 -17.27
N ASN A 217 16.44 -24.93 -17.13
CA ASN A 217 15.92 -23.94 -16.18
C ASN A 217 15.94 -24.35 -14.70
N LEU A 218 16.60 -25.45 -14.35
CA LEU A 218 16.69 -25.95 -12.98
C LEU A 218 17.97 -25.43 -12.31
N TYR A 219 17.81 -24.76 -11.18
CA TYR A 219 18.90 -24.20 -10.38
C TYR A 219 18.91 -24.81 -8.98
N THR A 220 20.04 -24.69 -8.31
CA THR A 220 20.20 -25.08 -6.90
C THR A 220 20.66 -23.89 -6.08
N VAL A 221 20.02 -23.68 -4.94
CA VAL A 221 20.55 -22.85 -3.85
C VAL A 221 21.00 -23.75 -2.72
N ALA A 222 22.23 -23.56 -2.25
CA ALA A 222 22.88 -24.32 -1.19
C ALA A 222 23.76 -23.36 -0.37
N THR A 223 24.31 -23.86 0.73
CA THR A 223 25.11 -23.05 1.68
C THR A 223 26.26 -22.32 0.96
N GLU A 224 26.97 -23.02 0.09
CA GLU A 224 28.14 -22.54 -0.65
C GLU A 224 27.84 -21.49 -1.73
N ASN A 225 26.57 -21.30 -2.11
CA ASN A 225 26.19 -20.36 -3.16
C ASN A 225 25.10 -19.36 -2.75
N ALA A 226 24.59 -19.40 -1.50
CA ALA A 226 23.55 -18.49 -1.02
C ALA A 226 23.95 -17.00 -1.14
N VAL A 227 25.21 -16.65 -0.86
CA VAL A 227 25.74 -15.29 -1.05
C VAL A 227 25.71 -14.87 -2.52
N LYS A 228 26.02 -15.80 -3.44
CA LYS A 228 25.97 -15.50 -4.88
C LYS A 228 24.56 -15.19 -5.33
N TRP A 229 23.56 -15.89 -4.80
CA TRP A 229 22.15 -15.59 -5.06
C TRP A 229 21.75 -14.20 -4.55
N LEU A 230 22.19 -13.78 -3.36
CA LEU A 230 22.01 -12.37 -2.93
C LEU A 230 22.70 -11.40 -3.90
N GLY A 231 23.89 -11.76 -4.39
CA GLY A 231 24.60 -11.00 -5.41
C GLY A 231 23.79 -10.79 -6.70
N VAL A 232 22.96 -11.74 -7.11
CA VAL A 232 22.08 -11.59 -8.28
C VAL A 232 21.03 -10.48 -8.07
N PHE A 233 20.43 -10.40 -6.88
CA PHE A 233 19.50 -9.31 -6.55
C PHE A 233 20.22 -7.95 -6.59
N LEU A 234 21.44 -7.89 -6.05
CA LEU A 234 22.25 -6.68 -6.01
C LEU A 234 22.70 -6.23 -7.40
N ASP A 235 23.05 -7.16 -8.29
CA ASP A 235 23.39 -6.83 -9.69
C ASP A 235 22.19 -6.27 -10.43
N LEU A 236 21.02 -6.91 -10.30
CA LEU A 236 19.77 -6.40 -10.89
C LEU A 236 19.40 -5.03 -10.31
N ARG A 237 19.58 -4.83 -9.01
CA ARG A 237 19.37 -3.54 -8.37
C ARG A 237 20.33 -2.47 -8.91
N SER A 238 21.61 -2.81 -9.08
CA SER A 238 22.60 -1.89 -9.66
C SER A 238 22.27 -1.51 -11.10
N LEU A 239 21.77 -2.45 -11.91
CA LEU A 239 21.29 -2.14 -13.26
C LEU A 239 20.10 -1.18 -13.24
N LEU A 240 19.14 -1.37 -12.31
CA LEU A 240 18.04 -0.42 -12.12
C LEU A 240 18.55 0.97 -11.74
N ASP A 241 19.52 1.06 -10.81
CA ASP A 241 20.12 2.34 -10.41
C ASP A 241 20.78 3.04 -11.60
N GLN A 242 21.57 2.33 -12.42
CA GLN A 242 22.21 2.88 -13.62
C GLN A 242 21.19 3.40 -14.65
N LEU A 243 20.10 2.66 -14.85
CA LEU A 243 18.99 3.08 -15.73
C LEU A 243 18.30 4.35 -15.20
N ILE A 244 18.09 4.43 -13.88
CA ILE A 244 17.47 5.57 -13.20
C ILE A 244 18.37 6.80 -13.21
N GLU A 245 19.68 6.65 -12.99
CA GLU A 245 20.66 7.75 -13.11
C GLU A 245 20.66 8.32 -14.52
N GLY A 246 20.45 7.46 -15.52
CA GLY A 246 20.33 7.80 -16.91
C GLY A 246 18.99 8.42 -17.35
N THR A 247 18.08 8.72 -16.42
CA THR A 247 16.79 9.36 -16.72
C THR A 247 16.92 10.83 -17.08
N LYS A 248 16.00 11.33 -17.89
CA LYS A 248 15.91 12.76 -18.23
C LYS A 248 14.91 13.44 -17.31
N GLN A 249 15.15 14.71 -16.99
CA GLN A 249 14.16 15.54 -16.33
C GLN A 249 13.33 16.28 -17.39
N VAL A 250 12.02 16.12 -17.33
CA VAL A 250 11.06 16.84 -18.18
C VAL A 250 10.17 17.72 -17.32
N ASN A 251 9.73 18.85 -17.87
CA ASN A 251 8.75 19.67 -17.17
C ASN A 251 7.39 18.96 -17.25
N SER A 252 6.74 18.78 -16.10
CA SER A 252 5.40 18.23 -16.03
C SER A 252 4.45 19.06 -16.89
N PRO A 253 3.41 18.43 -17.47
CA PRO A 253 2.28 19.16 -18.03
C PRO A 253 1.81 20.24 -17.05
N ARG A 254 1.43 21.41 -17.57
CA ARG A 254 0.96 22.52 -16.73
C ARG A 254 -0.33 22.07 -16.04
N SER A 255 -0.30 21.91 -14.73
CA SER A 255 -1.55 21.72 -13.97
C SER A 255 -2.35 23.02 -14.06
N GLY A 256 -3.68 22.93 -14.21
CA GLY A 256 -4.55 24.11 -14.28
C GLY A 256 -4.51 24.99 -13.02
N SER A 257 -3.86 24.54 -11.94
CA SER A 257 -3.81 25.18 -10.63
C SER A 257 -2.84 26.36 -10.49
N GLY A 258 -2.14 26.76 -11.56
CA GLY A 258 -1.16 27.86 -11.51
C GLY A 258 0.14 27.53 -10.74
N LYS A 259 0.26 26.33 -10.16
CA LYS A 259 1.48 25.87 -9.47
C LYS A 259 2.66 25.76 -10.45
N LYS A 260 3.87 26.03 -9.95
CA LYS A 260 5.12 25.91 -10.71
C LYS A 260 5.22 24.52 -11.34
N LYS A 261 5.66 24.44 -12.61
CA LYS A 261 5.89 23.17 -13.29
C LYS A 261 6.88 22.34 -12.49
N ARG A 262 6.49 21.12 -12.11
CA ARG A 262 7.37 20.17 -11.45
C ARG A 262 8.26 19.52 -12.50
N LYS A 263 9.51 19.19 -12.14
CA LYS A 263 10.34 18.33 -12.99
C LYS A 263 10.04 16.87 -12.68
N GLN A 264 9.66 16.11 -13.70
CA GLN A 264 9.44 14.68 -13.61
C GLN A 264 10.62 13.92 -14.22
N LYS A 265 10.94 12.76 -13.66
CA LYS A 265 11.94 11.86 -14.25
C LYS A 265 11.28 10.94 -15.27
N VAL A 266 11.88 10.81 -16.45
CA VAL A 266 11.42 9.92 -17.52
C VAL A 266 12.55 9.09 -18.10
N LEU A 267 12.21 7.87 -18.52
CA LEU A 267 13.09 7.01 -19.31
C LEU A 267 13.03 7.43 -20.78
N SER A 268 14.16 7.35 -21.47
CA SER A 268 14.17 7.39 -22.93
C SER A 268 13.64 6.06 -23.49
N ALA A 269 13.05 6.10 -24.68
CA ALA A 269 12.44 4.91 -25.30
C ALA A 269 13.38 3.70 -25.34
N ASN A 270 14.66 3.89 -25.70
CA ASN A 270 15.66 2.82 -25.74
C ASN A 270 16.00 2.23 -24.36
N LYS A 271 15.82 2.97 -23.27
CA LYS A 271 16.05 2.48 -21.90
C LYS A 271 14.81 1.86 -21.28
N ALA A 272 13.63 2.12 -21.84
CA ALA A 272 12.37 1.63 -21.31
C ALA A 272 12.28 0.09 -21.41
N ASP A 273 12.73 -0.48 -22.52
CA ASP A 273 12.78 -1.93 -22.70
C ASP A 273 13.78 -2.59 -21.74
N GLU A 274 14.99 -2.03 -21.63
CA GLU A 274 16.01 -2.53 -20.70
C GLU A 274 15.54 -2.47 -19.25
N PHE A 275 14.83 -1.40 -18.87
CA PHE A 275 14.20 -1.26 -17.57
C PHE A 275 13.13 -2.33 -17.33
N LEU A 276 12.25 -2.58 -18.32
CA LEU A 276 11.26 -3.64 -18.25
C LEU A 276 11.92 -5.02 -18.05
N TRP A 277 12.93 -5.36 -18.85
CA TRP A 277 13.58 -6.67 -18.74
C TRP A 277 14.30 -6.86 -17.40
N THR A 278 14.93 -5.81 -16.88
CA THR A 278 15.60 -5.82 -15.59
C THR A 278 14.60 -6.02 -14.44
N ILE A 279 13.49 -5.28 -14.45
CA ILE A 279 12.48 -5.39 -13.39
C ILE A 279 11.68 -6.71 -13.48
N GLU A 280 11.47 -7.24 -14.69
CA GLU A 280 10.92 -8.58 -14.88
C GLU A 280 11.84 -9.68 -14.35
N ALA A 281 13.16 -9.58 -14.60
CA ALA A 281 14.13 -10.50 -14.03
C ALA A 281 14.10 -10.46 -12.50
N LEU A 282 14.07 -9.26 -11.92
CA LEU A 282 13.96 -9.08 -10.47
C LEU A 282 12.66 -9.68 -9.91
N PHE A 283 11.53 -9.45 -10.60
CA PHE A 283 10.24 -10.05 -10.25
C PHE A 283 10.32 -11.57 -10.20
N ARG A 284 10.91 -12.23 -11.21
CA ARG A 284 10.98 -13.70 -11.26
C ARG A 284 11.75 -14.30 -10.10
N ILE A 285 12.81 -13.62 -9.65
CA ILE A 285 13.65 -14.11 -8.55
C ILE A 285 12.98 -13.85 -7.20
N VAL A 286 12.41 -12.65 -6.99
CA VAL A 286 11.75 -12.31 -5.71
C VAL A 286 10.46 -13.10 -5.47
N GLU A 287 9.78 -13.53 -6.55
CA GLU A 287 8.59 -14.40 -6.47
C GLU A 287 8.92 -15.90 -6.50
N CYS A 288 10.19 -16.28 -6.65
CA CYS A 288 10.59 -17.68 -6.56
C CYS A 288 10.53 -18.17 -5.10
N LYS A 289 9.38 -18.72 -4.68
CA LYS A 289 9.12 -19.16 -3.29
C LYS A 289 10.21 -20.08 -2.74
N ALA A 290 10.66 -21.06 -3.54
CA ALA A 290 11.70 -22.01 -3.13
C ALA A 290 13.04 -21.32 -2.85
N LEU A 291 13.48 -20.42 -3.72
CA LEU A 291 14.69 -19.63 -3.53
C LEU A 291 14.57 -18.72 -2.30
N VAL A 292 13.47 -18.00 -2.16
CA VAL A 292 13.23 -17.11 -1.01
C VAL A 292 13.20 -17.89 0.32
N LYS A 293 12.54 -19.05 0.37
CA LYS A 293 12.48 -19.92 1.56
C LYS A 293 13.87 -20.46 1.92
N ALA A 294 14.65 -20.85 0.93
CA ALA A 294 16.02 -21.31 1.14
C ALA A 294 16.92 -20.19 1.68
N LEU A 295 16.88 -19.00 1.07
CA LEU A 295 17.65 -17.84 1.54
C LEU A 295 17.21 -17.39 2.93
N ARG A 296 15.90 -17.43 3.23
CA ARG A 296 15.41 -17.20 4.60
C ARG A 296 16.03 -18.17 5.60
N SER A 297 16.11 -19.44 5.26
CA SER A 297 16.73 -20.45 6.11
C SER A 297 18.24 -20.24 6.25
N ALA A 298 18.90 -19.82 5.17
CA ALA A 298 20.33 -19.55 5.09
C ALA A 298 20.77 -18.33 5.93
N TYR A 299 19.88 -17.36 6.13
CA TYR A 299 20.15 -16.13 6.89
C TYR A 299 19.32 -16.02 8.18
N ARG A 300 18.79 -17.14 8.69
CA ARG A 300 17.96 -17.16 9.92
C ARG A 300 18.70 -16.53 11.11
N ASP A 301 19.99 -16.83 11.26
CA ASP A 301 20.79 -16.32 12.38
C ASP A 301 21.13 -14.82 12.23
N SER A 302 20.83 -14.22 11.08
CA SER A 302 21.04 -12.79 10.78
C SER A 302 19.77 -11.94 10.92
N GLU A 303 18.64 -12.51 11.34
CA GLU A 303 17.36 -11.78 11.41
C GLU A 303 17.41 -10.58 12.37
N TYR A 304 18.08 -10.72 13.52
CA TYR A 304 18.26 -9.63 14.49
C TYR A 304 19.16 -8.51 13.98
N PHE A 305 20.11 -8.83 13.11
CA PHE A 305 21.06 -7.83 12.61
C PHE A 305 20.35 -6.73 11.81
N LEU A 306 19.50 -7.09 10.84
CA LEU A 306 18.77 -6.09 10.06
C LEU A 306 17.79 -5.27 10.90
N SER A 307 17.27 -5.84 11.98
CA SER A 307 16.40 -5.14 12.93
C SER A 307 17.15 -4.04 13.67
N ASN A 308 18.38 -4.35 14.11
CA ASN A 308 19.25 -3.40 14.80
C ASN A 308 19.85 -2.34 13.86
N SER A 309 19.95 -2.65 12.56
CA SER A 309 20.37 -1.67 11.56
C SER A 309 19.30 -0.62 11.28
N ARG A 310 18.09 -0.65 11.86
CA ARG A 310 17.13 0.43 11.61
C ARG A 310 17.58 1.73 12.31
N PRO A 311 17.56 2.89 11.63
CA PRO A 311 17.77 4.16 12.29
C PRO A 311 16.75 4.34 13.40
N GLY A 312 17.25 4.75 14.58
CA GLY A 312 16.39 5.04 15.72
C GLY A 312 15.42 6.15 15.35
N VAL A 313 14.19 6.10 15.88
CA VAL A 313 13.12 7.09 15.60
C VAL A 313 13.62 8.55 15.77
N ASN A 314 14.58 8.76 16.67
CA ASN A 314 15.15 10.07 16.99
C ASN A 314 16.11 10.63 15.92
N GLU A 315 16.76 9.81 15.09
CA GLU A 315 17.75 10.28 14.10
C GLU A 315 17.10 11.01 12.91
N TYR A 316 15.80 10.80 12.67
CA TYR A 316 15.06 11.44 11.58
C TYR A 316 14.53 12.84 11.91
N ALA A 317 14.69 13.30 13.14
CA ALA A 317 14.10 14.57 13.58
C ALA A 317 14.71 15.81 12.90
N GLY A 318 15.94 15.71 12.36
CA GLY A 318 16.73 16.87 11.90
C GLY A 318 16.83 17.13 10.39
N LYS A 319 16.26 16.28 9.51
CA LYS A 319 16.28 16.53 8.04
C LYS A 319 15.00 17.26 7.61
N GLY A 320 15.16 18.37 6.87
CA GLY A 320 14.13 19.38 6.57
C GLY A 320 12.77 18.85 6.06
N ASP A 321 11.71 19.59 6.42
CA ASP A 321 10.30 19.21 6.30
C ASP A 321 9.86 18.82 4.87
N ASP A 322 10.43 19.43 3.83
CA ASP A 322 10.02 19.20 2.43
C ASP A 322 10.32 17.77 1.92
N PHE A 323 11.34 17.11 2.47
CA PHE A 323 11.65 15.72 2.10
C PHE A 323 10.79 14.74 2.89
N ARG A 324 10.38 15.13 4.11
CA ARG A 324 9.74 14.28 5.10
C ARG A 324 8.28 14.00 4.75
N GLU A 325 7.53 15.00 4.29
CA GLU A 325 6.12 14.81 3.93
C GLU A 325 5.92 13.80 2.78
N SER A 326 6.89 13.70 1.85
CA SER A 326 6.84 12.72 0.76
C SER A 326 7.22 11.29 1.14
N ILE A 327 7.92 11.13 2.27
CA ILE A 327 8.48 9.85 2.73
C ILE A 327 7.62 9.22 3.82
N LEU A 328 6.93 10.05 4.60
CA LEU A 328 6.25 9.61 5.81
C LEU A 328 4.95 8.83 5.56
N GLU A 329 4.31 8.94 4.41
CA GLU A 329 2.94 8.41 4.26
C GLU A 329 2.86 6.95 3.82
N GLU A 330 3.87 6.41 3.13
CA GLU A 330 3.64 5.16 2.39
C GLU A 330 4.31 3.90 2.93
N ASP A 331 5.37 4.02 3.71
CA ASP A 331 6.13 2.86 4.21
C ASP A 331 6.91 3.19 5.48
N THR A 332 6.43 4.11 6.33
CA THR A 332 6.97 4.25 7.69
C THR A 332 6.59 3.02 8.49
N TYR A 333 7.39 1.97 8.35
CA TYR A 333 7.35 0.80 9.21
C TYR A 333 7.51 1.28 10.65
N PRO A 334 6.49 1.10 11.51
CA PRO A 334 6.61 1.43 12.91
C PRO A 334 7.79 0.65 13.48
N SER A 335 8.66 1.38 14.19
CA SER A 335 9.88 0.85 14.80
C SER A 335 9.59 -0.18 15.89
N SER A 336 8.36 -0.26 16.39
CA SER A 336 7.90 -1.20 17.41
C SER A 336 6.64 -1.93 16.93
N GLY A 337 6.71 -3.26 16.80
CA GLY A 337 5.51 -4.11 16.66
C GLY A 337 5.42 -5.02 15.43
N PHE A 338 6.25 -4.85 14.40
CA PHE A 338 6.30 -5.83 13.30
C PHE A 338 7.17 -7.04 13.65
N THR A 339 6.57 -8.22 13.67
CA THR A 339 7.25 -9.52 13.87
C THR A 339 8.06 -9.97 12.65
N GLU A 340 7.77 -9.42 11.45
CA GLU A 340 8.56 -9.69 10.25
C GLU A 340 9.87 -8.90 10.26
N LEU A 341 10.91 -9.55 10.78
CA LEU A 341 12.28 -9.05 10.86
C LEU A 341 13.17 -9.70 9.79
N GLY A 342 14.40 -9.21 9.65
CA GLY A 342 15.41 -9.86 8.82
C GLY A 342 15.16 -9.85 7.32
N ILE A 343 15.57 -10.94 6.67
CA ILE A 343 15.57 -11.10 5.20
C ILE A 343 14.16 -11.15 4.59
N VAL A 344 13.14 -11.58 5.34
CA VAL A 344 11.75 -11.54 4.89
C VAL A 344 11.33 -10.09 4.62
N HIS A 345 11.73 -9.18 5.50
CA HIS A 345 11.46 -7.76 5.31
C HIS A 345 12.19 -7.22 4.08
N ALA A 346 13.45 -7.63 3.87
CA ALA A 346 14.22 -7.23 2.69
C ALA A 346 13.53 -7.69 1.39
N PHE A 347 13.07 -8.94 1.30
CA PHE A 347 12.34 -9.40 0.12
C PHE A 347 11.01 -8.67 -0.06
N ARG A 348 10.27 -8.40 1.02
CA ARG A 348 9.05 -7.57 0.95
C ARG A 348 9.35 -6.18 0.40
N TYR A 349 10.46 -5.58 0.81
CA TYR A 349 10.94 -4.31 0.26
C TYR A 349 11.23 -4.41 -1.25
N TYR A 350 11.95 -5.44 -1.70
CA TYR A 350 12.20 -5.66 -3.14
C TYR A 350 10.92 -5.93 -3.94
N ARG A 351 9.92 -6.59 -3.36
CA ARG A 351 8.59 -6.77 -3.99
C ARG A 351 7.88 -5.45 -4.24
N THR A 352 8.18 -4.39 -3.47
CA THR A 352 7.60 -3.07 -3.74
C THR A 352 8.08 -2.48 -5.07
N PHE A 353 9.24 -2.90 -5.60
CA PHE A 353 9.70 -2.47 -6.91
C PHE A 353 8.95 -3.19 -8.02
N THR A 354 8.71 -4.48 -7.82
CA THR A 354 8.14 -5.40 -8.81
C THR A 354 6.61 -5.47 -8.74
N ALA A 355 5.97 -4.67 -7.89
CA ALA A 355 4.53 -4.64 -7.69
C ALA A 355 3.75 -4.38 -8.99
N TRP A 356 4.23 -3.46 -9.83
CA TRP A 356 3.61 -3.19 -11.14
C TRP A 356 3.81 -4.35 -12.12
N THR A 357 4.96 -5.02 -12.09
CA THR A 357 5.19 -6.24 -12.89
C THR A 357 4.21 -7.34 -12.49
N HIS A 358 4.02 -7.55 -11.18
CA HIS A 358 3.03 -8.48 -10.65
C HIS A 358 1.62 -8.11 -11.14
N ALA A 359 1.24 -6.85 -11.00
CA ALA A 359 -0.09 -6.37 -11.38
C ALA A 359 -0.36 -6.53 -12.90
N VAL A 360 0.61 -6.20 -13.77
CA VAL A 360 0.50 -6.43 -15.22
C VAL A 360 0.28 -7.91 -15.52
N LYS A 361 1.02 -8.81 -14.86
CA LYS A 361 0.86 -10.26 -15.04
C LYS A 361 -0.51 -10.75 -14.58
N VAL A 362 -0.97 -10.33 -13.40
CA VAL A 362 -2.30 -10.69 -12.89
C VAL A 362 -3.38 -10.25 -13.88
N VAL A 363 -3.39 -8.97 -14.29
CA VAL A 363 -4.42 -8.45 -15.19
C VAL A 363 -4.37 -9.14 -16.55
N THR A 364 -3.20 -9.27 -17.17
CA THR A 364 -3.06 -9.86 -18.52
C THR A 364 -3.40 -11.35 -18.54
N ASN A 365 -3.04 -12.10 -17.50
CA ASN A 365 -3.44 -13.51 -17.36
C ASN A 365 -4.94 -13.70 -17.11
N ARG A 366 -5.63 -12.66 -16.63
CA ARG A 366 -7.07 -12.69 -16.38
C ARG A 366 -7.84 -12.25 -17.62
N ILE A 367 -7.35 -11.27 -18.37
CA ILE A 367 -7.94 -10.87 -19.66
C ILE A 367 -8.10 -12.06 -20.60
N THR A 368 -7.12 -12.96 -20.69
CA THR A 368 -7.21 -14.16 -21.53
C THR A 368 -8.31 -15.12 -21.08
N LYS A 369 -8.57 -15.20 -19.76
CA LYS A 369 -9.67 -16.00 -19.20
C LYS A 369 -11.04 -15.34 -19.39
N PHE A 370 -11.06 -14.01 -19.51
CA PHE A 370 -12.27 -13.20 -19.70
C PHE A 370 -12.42 -12.67 -21.13
N ALA A 371 -11.78 -13.30 -22.12
CA ALA A 371 -11.78 -12.82 -23.51
C ALA A 371 -13.19 -12.68 -24.14
N ARG A 372 -14.19 -13.34 -23.56
CA ARG A 372 -15.60 -13.27 -23.99
C ARG A 372 -16.49 -12.38 -23.11
N HIS A 373 -15.96 -11.86 -22.01
CA HIS A 373 -16.74 -11.05 -21.08
C HIS A 373 -16.59 -9.58 -21.44
N ASN A 374 -17.66 -8.80 -21.26
CA ASN A 374 -17.54 -7.36 -21.33
C ASN A 374 -16.76 -6.84 -20.12
N MET A 375 -15.87 -5.88 -20.33
CA MET A 375 -15.16 -5.18 -19.26
C MET A 375 -15.72 -3.78 -19.12
N GLU A 376 -16.20 -3.45 -17.92
CA GLU A 376 -16.74 -2.12 -17.61
C GLU A 376 -15.88 -1.44 -16.56
N PHE A 377 -15.64 -0.13 -16.75
CA PHE A 377 -14.85 0.69 -15.84
C PHE A 377 -15.64 1.91 -15.41
N HIS A 378 -15.64 2.16 -14.12
CA HIS A 378 -16.36 3.30 -13.54
C HIS A 378 -15.45 4.08 -12.62
N LEU A 379 -15.53 5.41 -12.69
CA LEU A 379 -14.90 6.30 -11.72
C LEU A 379 -16.00 6.86 -10.82
N ALA A 380 -16.01 6.48 -9.55
CA ALA A 380 -16.89 7.09 -8.56
C ALA A 380 -16.22 8.33 -7.95
N SER A 381 -17.00 9.38 -7.76
CA SER A 381 -16.59 10.68 -7.26
C SER A 381 -17.58 11.22 -6.23
N PRO A 382 -17.18 12.19 -5.38
CA PRO A 382 -18.11 12.90 -4.51
C PRO A 382 -19.23 13.66 -5.23
N ALA A 383 -19.17 13.81 -6.56
CA ALA A 383 -20.26 14.39 -7.34
C ALA A 383 -21.38 13.37 -7.64
N ASP A 384 -21.15 12.07 -7.42
CA ASP A 384 -22.14 11.01 -7.66
C ASP A 384 -23.14 10.85 -6.49
N PHE A 385 -23.22 11.87 -5.63
CA PHE A 385 -24.13 11.97 -4.49
C PHE A 385 -25.22 13.00 -4.75
N GLU A 386 -26.45 12.69 -4.34
CA GLU A 386 -27.53 13.67 -4.31
C GLU A 386 -27.33 14.71 -3.19
N PHE A 387 -26.64 14.31 -2.11
CA PHE A 387 -26.31 15.17 -0.99
C PHE A 387 -24.80 15.07 -0.77
N GLN A 388 -24.08 16.18 -0.65
CA GLN A 388 -22.66 16.13 -0.30
C GLN A 388 -22.53 16.06 1.23
N PRO A 389 -22.33 14.87 1.82
CA PRO A 389 -22.16 14.78 3.25
C PRO A 389 -20.82 15.43 3.63
N THR A 390 -20.87 16.43 4.50
CA THR A 390 -19.70 17.21 4.88
C THR A 390 -19.02 16.55 6.07
N VAL A 391 -17.75 16.18 5.92
CA VAL A 391 -16.92 15.80 7.07
C VAL A 391 -16.75 17.05 7.94
N PRO A 392 -17.06 16.98 9.25
CA PRO A 392 -16.85 18.08 10.18
C PRO A 392 -15.44 18.65 10.06
N GLN A 393 -15.34 19.97 9.95
CA GLN A 393 -14.06 20.66 9.98
C GLN A 393 -13.65 20.90 11.43
N LEU A 394 -12.39 20.61 11.75
CA LEU A 394 -11.80 20.97 13.04
C LEU A 394 -11.64 22.49 13.10
N THR A 395 -11.90 23.07 14.27
CA THR A 395 -11.53 24.46 14.58
C THR A 395 -10.24 24.50 15.41
N ALA A 396 -9.64 25.68 15.54
CA ALA A 396 -8.50 25.89 16.43
C ALA A 396 -8.86 25.52 17.87
N GLU A 397 -10.07 25.88 18.31
CA GLU A 397 -10.59 25.57 19.65
C GLU A 397 -10.73 24.07 19.90
N ASP A 398 -11.20 23.30 18.89
CA ASP A 398 -11.30 21.85 18.99
C ASP A 398 -9.91 21.22 19.26
N VAL A 399 -8.88 21.67 18.54
CA VAL A 399 -7.50 21.17 18.67
C VAL A 399 -6.87 21.60 19.98
N VAL A 400 -7.01 22.86 20.39
CA VAL A 400 -6.47 23.38 21.66
C VAL A 400 -7.09 22.65 22.84
N LYS A 401 -8.42 22.51 22.86
CA LYS A 401 -9.13 21.76 23.90
C LYS A 401 -8.61 20.32 24.02
N PHE A 402 -8.38 19.65 22.89
CA PHE A 402 -7.83 18.30 22.86
C PHE A 402 -6.39 18.25 23.41
N MET A 403 -5.54 19.21 23.03
CA MET A 403 -4.16 19.31 23.53
C MET A 403 -4.06 19.69 25.01
N ASP A 404 -5.06 20.39 25.55
CA ASP A 404 -5.15 20.70 26.97
C ASP A 404 -5.62 19.49 27.78
N GLU A 405 -6.55 18.70 27.24
CA GLU A 405 -7.00 17.46 27.86
C GLU A 405 -5.92 16.35 27.83
N PHE A 406 -5.08 16.34 26.79
CA PHE A 406 -4.02 15.35 26.59
C PHE A 406 -2.67 16.04 26.29
N SER A 407 -2.07 16.63 27.32
CA SER A 407 -0.82 17.41 27.22
C SER A 407 0.31 16.69 26.48
N ASP A 408 0.42 15.38 26.67
CA ASP A 408 1.53 14.58 26.13
C ASP A 408 1.49 14.46 24.60
N VAL A 409 0.30 14.67 23.99
CA VAL A 409 0.15 14.72 22.53
C VAL A 409 0.95 15.88 21.93
N ARG A 410 1.24 16.94 22.70
CA ARG A 410 2.01 18.11 22.25
C ARG A 410 3.43 17.75 21.83
N GLU A 411 3.98 16.63 22.28
CA GLU A 411 5.33 16.18 21.89
C GLU A 411 5.34 15.46 20.52
N ASP A 412 4.17 15.01 20.06
CA ASP A 412 4.02 14.23 18.84
C ASP A 412 3.71 15.10 17.62
N SER A 413 4.23 14.70 16.45
CA SER A 413 3.90 15.36 15.18
C SER A 413 2.54 14.86 14.67
N PRO A 414 1.65 15.71 14.11
CA PRO A 414 1.84 17.14 13.83
C PRO A 414 1.54 18.12 14.98
N PHE A 415 1.03 17.67 16.13
CA PHE A 415 0.60 18.52 17.25
C PHE A 415 1.69 19.41 17.85
N LYS A 416 2.95 18.97 17.87
CA LYS A 416 4.09 19.80 18.29
C LYS A 416 4.32 21.06 17.45
N LYS A 417 3.71 21.13 16.27
CA LYS A 417 3.75 22.29 15.36
C LYS A 417 2.56 23.22 15.55
N VAL A 418 1.66 22.92 16.49
CA VAL A 418 0.46 23.72 16.80
C VAL A 418 0.76 24.59 18.03
N SER A 419 0.49 25.89 17.92
CA SER A 419 0.70 26.83 19.04
C SER A 419 -0.32 26.61 20.16
N ALA A 420 -0.09 27.18 21.33
CA ALA A 420 -1.05 27.14 22.43
C ALA A 420 -2.40 27.81 22.09
N ASN A 421 -2.41 28.73 21.12
CA ASN A 421 -3.62 29.40 20.64
C ASN A 421 -4.26 28.68 19.43
N GLY A 422 -3.71 27.53 19.02
CA GLY A 422 -4.20 26.75 17.89
C GLY A 422 -3.63 27.16 16.53
N ASP A 423 -2.64 28.06 16.44
CA ASP A 423 -2.00 28.37 15.16
C ASP A 423 -1.32 27.11 14.61
N GLY A 424 -1.56 26.77 13.34
CA GLY A 424 -1.05 25.54 12.75
C GLY A 424 -2.01 24.34 12.84
N PHE A 425 -3.22 24.52 13.39
CA PHE A 425 -4.23 23.46 13.50
C PHE A 425 -4.60 22.84 12.14
N GLU A 426 -4.45 23.57 11.04
CA GLU A 426 -4.72 23.09 9.68
C GLU A 426 -3.82 21.92 9.25
N LYS A 427 -2.76 21.64 10.02
CA LYS A 427 -1.90 20.45 9.86
C LYS A 427 -2.52 19.20 10.47
N ILE A 428 -3.51 19.34 11.34
CA ILE A 428 -4.29 18.24 11.90
C ILE A 428 -5.39 17.90 10.91
N VAL A 429 -5.13 16.90 10.06
CA VAL A 429 -6.05 16.50 8.99
C VAL A 429 -6.40 15.03 9.13
N GLY A 430 -7.70 14.74 9.07
CA GLY A 430 -8.21 13.39 8.87
C GLY A 430 -8.95 13.33 7.54
N ASP A 431 -8.47 12.47 6.65
CA ASP A 431 -9.13 12.23 5.36
C ASP A 431 -10.00 10.97 5.44
N VAL A 432 -11.11 10.95 4.71
CA VAL A 432 -11.84 9.71 4.45
C VAL A 432 -11.05 8.94 3.42
N HIS A 433 -10.41 7.84 3.84
CA HIS A 433 -9.63 7.00 2.93
C HIS A 433 -10.51 6.36 1.86
N CYS A 434 -9.97 6.16 0.66
CA CYS A 434 -10.73 5.63 -0.48
C CYS A 434 -11.36 4.25 -0.22
N GLU A 435 -10.72 3.39 0.57
CA GLU A 435 -11.28 2.10 0.97
C GLU A 435 -12.50 2.28 1.87
N ALA A 436 -12.39 3.15 2.87
CA ALA A 436 -13.51 3.48 3.78
C ALA A 436 -14.67 4.11 3.01
N GLN A 437 -14.36 4.99 2.06
CA GLN A 437 -15.33 5.60 1.17
C GLN A 437 -16.11 4.54 0.37
N LEU A 438 -15.40 3.57 -0.24
CA LEU A 438 -15.98 2.43 -0.94
C LEU A 438 -16.89 1.58 -0.03
N MET A 439 -16.37 1.18 1.13
CA MET A 439 -17.11 0.38 2.10
C MET A 439 -18.42 1.06 2.50
N GLY A 440 -18.35 2.36 2.79
CA GLY A 440 -19.53 3.11 3.13
C GLY A 440 -20.54 3.18 1.97
N PHE A 441 -20.10 3.35 0.72
CA PHE A 441 -21.02 3.40 -0.44
C PHE A 441 -21.76 2.10 -0.62
N ILE A 442 -21.04 0.99 -0.48
CA ILE A 442 -21.61 -0.35 -0.57
C ILE A 442 -22.60 -0.59 0.57
N ASP A 443 -22.23 -0.22 1.80
CA ASP A 443 -23.15 -0.28 2.94
C ASP A 443 -24.41 0.57 2.73
N LEU A 444 -24.26 1.79 2.20
CA LEU A 444 -25.38 2.67 1.90
C LEU A 444 -26.32 2.08 0.84
N LYS A 445 -25.77 1.49 -0.23
CA LYS A 445 -26.54 0.75 -1.25
C LYS A 445 -27.36 -0.37 -0.59
N ILE A 446 -26.72 -1.19 0.25
CA ILE A 446 -27.38 -2.33 0.92
C ILE A 446 -28.49 -1.86 1.87
N ARG A 447 -28.34 -0.69 2.51
CA ARG A 447 -29.35 -0.08 3.39
C ARG A 447 -30.52 0.63 2.69
N ARG A 448 -30.75 0.40 1.39
CA ARG A 448 -31.78 1.00 0.49
C ARG A 448 -31.27 2.11 -0.45
N GLY A 449 -29.98 2.44 -0.43
CA GLY A 449 -29.36 3.30 -1.44
C GLY A 449 -29.78 4.78 -1.44
N TYR A 450 -30.45 5.26 -0.37
CA TYR A 450 -30.85 6.68 -0.29
C TYR A 450 -29.63 7.60 -0.41
N GLY A 451 -29.67 8.55 -1.37
CA GLY A 451 -28.63 9.54 -1.61
C GLY A 451 -27.54 9.12 -2.61
N LEU A 452 -27.56 7.88 -3.11
CA LEU A 452 -26.75 7.45 -4.25
C LEU A 452 -27.48 7.76 -5.55
N THR A 453 -26.76 8.30 -6.54
CA THR A 453 -27.31 8.37 -7.90
C THR A 453 -27.62 6.97 -8.43
N SER A 454 -28.66 6.85 -9.26
CA SER A 454 -29.04 5.57 -9.89
C SER A 454 -27.88 4.93 -10.65
N LYS A 455 -27.06 5.77 -11.31
CA LYS A 455 -25.84 5.39 -12.00
C LYS A 455 -24.84 4.71 -11.06
N LEU A 456 -24.46 5.36 -9.95
CA LEU A 456 -23.49 4.79 -9.00
C LEU A 456 -24.06 3.55 -8.30
N SER A 457 -25.34 3.57 -7.92
CA SER A 457 -26.00 2.42 -7.29
C SER A 457 -26.01 1.18 -8.19
N ALA A 458 -26.21 1.34 -9.49
CA ALA A 458 -26.18 0.24 -10.45
C ALA A 458 -24.79 -0.38 -10.62
N MET A 459 -23.73 0.41 -10.39
CA MET A 459 -22.34 -0.04 -10.58
C MET A 459 -21.83 -0.84 -9.38
N LEU A 460 -22.18 -0.43 -8.15
CA LEU A 460 -21.68 -1.04 -6.91
C LEU A 460 -22.01 -2.53 -6.81
N PRO A 461 -21.16 -3.36 -6.18
CA PRO A 461 -21.44 -4.79 -6.01
C PRO A 461 -22.78 -5.03 -5.31
N ASP A 462 -23.53 -5.99 -5.85
CA ASP A 462 -24.66 -6.61 -5.16
C ASP A 462 -24.14 -7.80 -4.35
N GLY A 463 -24.57 -7.94 -3.10
CA GLY A 463 -24.29 -9.14 -2.32
C GLY A 463 -23.78 -8.87 -0.91
N PRO A 464 -24.06 -9.77 0.04
CA PRO A 464 -23.75 -9.55 1.44
C PRO A 464 -22.35 -10.02 1.86
N HIS A 465 -21.57 -10.70 1.01
CA HIS A 465 -20.36 -11.38 1.48
C HIS A 465 -19.12 -11.19 0.59
N ASP A 466 -18.01 -10.94 1.28
CA ASP A 466 -16.60 -10.98 0.85
C ASP A 466 -16.26 -10.10 -0.34
N ILE A 467 -16.74 -8.86 -0.31
CA ILE A 467 -16.50 -7.87 -1.35
C ILE A 467 -15.04 -7.41 -1.27
N PRO A 468 -14.20 -7.69 -2.29
CA PRO A 468 -12.81 -7.34 -2.23
C PRO A 468 -12.59 -5.88 -2.60
N ILE A 469 -11.83 -5.16 -1.77
CA ILE A 469 -11.39 -3.80 -2.03
C ILE A 469 -9.86 -3.81 -2.07
N GLY A 470 -9.31 -3.74 -3.28
CA GLY A 470 -7.88 -3.56 -3.50
C GLY A 470 -7.50 -2.10 -3.35
N ALA A 471 -6.34 -1.80 -2.80
CA ALA A 471 -5.85 -0.44 -2.64
C ALA A 471 -4.40 -0.32 -3.11
N GLY A 472 -4.04 0.80 -3.74
CA GLY A 472 -2.68 1.03 -4.25
C GLY A 472 -1.60 0.94 -3.18
N ASN A 473 -2.01 1.23 -1.95
CA ASN A 473 -1.26 1.04 -0.72
C ASN A 473 -1.98 0.03 0.16
N LYS A 474 -1.25 -0.51 1.13
CA LYS A 474 -1.85 -1.38 2.13
C LYS A 474 -2.92 -0.62 2.92
N CYS A 475 -3.98 -1.34 3.27
CA CYS A 475 -5.10 -0.77 3.99
C CYS A 475 -4.70 -0.34 5.41
N CYS A 476 -5.18 0.83 5.84
CA CYS A 476 -4.90 1.34 7.18
C CYS A 476 -5.66 0.56 8.27
N PHE A 477 -5.20 0.71 9.52
CA PHE A 477 -5.86 0.10 10.68
C PHE A 477 -7.35 0.48 10.77
N MET A 478 -7.68 1.77 10.60
CA MET A 478 -9.06 2.25 10.76
C MET A 478 -10.01 1.72 9.68
N CYS A 479 -9.55 1.64 8.43
CA CYS A 479 -10.31 1.00 7.35
C CYS A 479 -10.57 -0.48 7.63
N HIS A 480 -9.59 -1.21 8.17
CA HIS A 480 -9.79 -2.59 8.59
C HIS A 480 -10.82 -2.71 9.74
N ARG A 481 -10.77 -1.84 10.75
CA ARG A 481 -11.77 -1.82 11.82
C ARG A 481 -13.17 -1.52 11.28
N LEU A 482 -13.30 -0.59 10.34
CA LEU A 482 -14.57 -0.31 9.67
C LEU A 482 -15.11 -1.55 8.97
N ALA A 483 -14.29 -2.28 8.21
CA ALA A 483 -14.69 -3.54 7.57
C ALA A 483 -15.22 -4.55 8.59
N LEU A 484 -14.54 -4.74 9.73
CA LEU A 484 -14.97 -5.65 10.79
C LEU A 484 -16.31 -5.20 11.41
N ARG A 485 -16.51 -3.90 11.64
CA ARG A 485 -17.76 -3.37 12.19
C ARG A 485 -18.92 -3.50 11.21
N LEU A 486 -18.67 -3.31 9.92
CA LEU A 486 -19.67 -3.56 8.89
C LEU A 486 -20.03 -5.05 8.79
N ALA A 487 -19.05 -5.96 8.88
CA ALA A 487 -19.29 -7.41 8.92
C ALA A 487 -20.17 -7.83 10.10
N GLN A 488 -20.00 -7.22 11.27
CA GLN A 488 -20.81 -7.50 12.47
C GLN A 488 -22.29 -7.10 12.32
N THR A 489 -22.63 -6.22 11.38
CA THR A 489 -24.04 -5.92 11.07
C THR A 489 -24.74 -7.08 10.36
N GLY A 490 -23.98 -8.06 9.83
CA GLY A 490 -24.50 -9.17 9.03
C GLY A 490 -24.94 -8.77 7.62
N ARG A 491 -24.81 -7.49 7.23
CA ARG A 491 -25.28 -6.98 5.93
C ARG A 491 -24.25 -7.12 4.82
N THR A 492 -22.97 -6.95 5.14
CA THR A 492 -21.88 -6.92 4.17
C THR A 492 -20.57 -7.34 4.84
N SER A 493 -19.72 -8.11 4.17
CA SER A 493 -18.32 -8.33 4.58
C SER A 493 -17.36 -7.91 3.47
N PHE A 494 -16.17 -7.46 3.86
CA PHE A 494 -15.16 -6.95 2.95
C PHE A 494 -13.85 -7.74 3.07
N VAL A 495 -13.19 -7.94 1.94
CA VAL A 495 -11.83 -8.48 1.87
C VAL A 495 -10.89 -7.34 1.53
N LEU A 496 -9.91 -7.06 2.39
CA LEU A 496 -8.93 -5.98 2.23
C LEU A 496 -7.53 -6.57 2.03
N PRO A 497 -7.08 -6.80 0.78
CA PRO A 497 -5.79 -7.43 0.50
C PRO A 497 -4.64 -6.58 1.04
N GLY A 498 -3.97 -7.09 2.08
CA GLY A 498 -2.81 -6.43 2.69
C GLY A 498 -3.18 -5.25 3.59
N THR A 499 -3.48 -5.52 4.86
CA THR A 499 -3.57 -4.50 5.92
C THR A 499 -2.24 -4.43 6.67
N HIS A 500 -1.65 -3.25 6.87
CA HIS A 500 -0.38 -3.12 7.64
C HIS A 500 -0.59 -2.78 9.12
N GLY A 501 -1.84 -2.66 9.59
CA GLY A 501 -2.13 -2.35 11.00
C GLY A 501 -1.55 -1.02 11.49
N VAL A 502 -1.22 -0.11 10.58
CA VAL A 502 -0.69 1.22 10.93
C VAL A 502 -1.86 2.20 10.91
N ILE A 503 -1.93 3.02 11.94
CA ILE A 503 -2.92 4.09 12.03
C ILE A 503 -2.41 5.29 11.21
N TYR A 504 -3.28 5.87 10.40
CA TYR A 504 -3.07 7.17 9.76
C TYR A 504 -4.16 8.13 10.22
N GLY A 505 -3.97 9.43 9.96
CA GLY A 505 -5.06 10.41 10.07
C GLY A 505 -6.23 9.93 9.23
N TRP A 506 -7.40 9.82 9.86
CA TRP A 506 -8.56 9.15 9.29
C TRP A 506 -9.84 9.83 9.74
N ALA A 507 -10.76 10.04 8.80
CA ALA A 507 -12.12 10.45 9.07
C ALA A 507 -13.10 9.32 8.68
N PRO A 508 -14.17 9.09 9.46
CA PRO A 508 -15.21 8.17 9.06
C PRO A 508 -15.90 8.61 7.77
N PRO A 509 -16.34 7.68 6.92
CA PRO A 509 -17.29 7.99 5.86
C PRO A 509 -18.55 8.63 6.46
N PRO A 510 -19.05 9.75 5.90
CA PRO A 510 -20.05 10.58 6.57
C PRO A 510 -21.49 10.03 6.51
N HIS A 511 -21.69 8.91 5.83
CA HIS A 511 -22.98 8.21 5.64
C HIS A 511 -23.13 6.92 6.47
N LEU A 512 -22.20 6.66 7.39
CA LEU A 512 -22.28 5.53 8.30
C LEU A 512 -23.35 5.73 9.38
N GLU A 513 -23.90 4.62 9.87
CA GLU A 513 -24.80 4.63 11.01
C GLU A 513 -24.06 5.01 12.31
N ALA A 514 -24.81 5.64 13.23
CA ALA A 514 -24.32 6.09 14.54
C ALA A 514 -23.55 5.04 15.31
N ASP A 515 -24.11 3.84 15.36
CA ASP A 515 -23.61 2.79 16.24
C ASP A 515 -22.28 2.26 15.73
N ILE A 516 -22.07 2.28 14.41
CA ILE A 516 -20.77 1.98 13.79
C ILE A 516 -19.75 3.04 14.19
N ILE A 517 -20.10 4.33 14.07
CA ILE A 517 -19.19 5.44 14.40
C ILE A 517 -18.81 5.43 15.89
N LYS A 518 -19.79 5.27 16.78
CA LYS A 518 -19.57 5.13 18.24
C LYS A 518 -18.66 3.96 18.57
N SER A 519 -18.84 2.83 17.87
CA SER A 519 -18.03 1.64 18.05
C SER A 519 -16.58 1.86 17.62
N LEU A 520 -16.36 2.46 16.45
CA LEU A 520 -15.02 2.83 15.96
C LEU A 520 -14.33 3.84 16.88
N HIS A 521 -15.07 4.85 17.34
CA HIS A 521 -14.60 5.82 18.33
C HIS A 521 -14.12 5.11 19.61
N SER A 522 -14.93 4.23 20.18
CA SER A 522 -14.60 3.49 21.42
C SER A 522 -13.32 2.65 21.29
N GLU A 523 -13.10 2.01 20.14
CA GLU A 523 -11.88 1.24 19.88
C GLU A 523 -10.65 2.13 19.75
N LEU A 524 -10.74 3.21 18.98
CA LEU A 524 -9.66 4.14 18.79
C LEU A 524 -9.29 4.82 20.11
N HIS A 525 -10.29 5.18 20.93
CA HIS A 525 -10.10 5.77 22.25
C HIS A 525 -9.35 4.86 23.21
N LYS A 526 -9.59 3.55 23.17
CA LYS A 526 -8.82 2.57 23.97
C LYS A 526 -7.35 2.57 23.58
N LEU A 527 -7.05 2.55 22.29
CA LEU A 527 -5.68 2.60 21.79
C LEU A 527 -5.01 3.94 22.14
N PHE A 528 -5.76 5.04 21.99
CA PHE A 528 -5.32 6.38 22.31
C PHE A 528 -4.95 6.50 23.80
N LYS A 529 -5.84 6.11 24.72
CA LYS A 529 -5.58 6.13 26.17
C LYS A 529 -4.44 5.23 26.60
N ASN A 530 -4.22 4.11 25.91
CA ASN A 530 -3.08 3.24 26.21
C ASN A 530 -1.74 3.92 25.87
N ARG A 531 -1.71 4.79 24.84
CA ARG A 531 -0.51 5.55 24.45
C ARG A 531 -0.37 6.86 25.21
N PHE A 532 -1.49 7.55 25.44
CA PHE A 532 -1.59 8.84 26.12
C PHE A 532 -2.51 8.68 27.34
N PRO A 533 -2.01 8.02 28.41
CA PRO A 533 -2.80 7.91 29.64
C PRO A 533 -3.12 9.31 30.14
N LYS A 534 -4.34 9.53 30.62
CA LYS A 534 -4.62 10.77 31.33
C LYS A 534 -3.72 10.78 32.55
N ASN A 535 -2.92 11.82 32.68
CA ASN A 535 -2.28 12.18 33.92
C ASN A 535 -3.40 12.64 34.85
N ASP A 536 -4.18 11.69 35.37
CA ASP A 536 -4.92 11.87 36.62
C ASP A 536 -3.83 11.99 37.67
N ILE A 537 -3.17 13.15 37.72
CA ILE A 537 -2.30 13.53 38.82
C ILE A 537 -3.20 13.30 40.02
N PRO A 538 -2.95 12.26 40.85
CA PRO A 538 -3.68 12.14 42.08
C PRO A 538 -3.39 13.46 42.75
N SER A 539 -4.42 14.26 42.99
CA SER A 539 -4.27 15.46 43.80
C SER A 539 -3.82 14.96 45.16
N HIS A 540 -2.51 14.79 45.32
CA HIS A 540 -1.84 14.72 46.60
C HIS A 540 -1.93 16.13 47.16
N ASN A 541 -3.16 16.54 47.47
CA ASN A 541 -3.44 17.47 48.54
C ASN A 541 -2.76 16.84 49.74
N SER A 542 -1.55 17.33 49.97
CA SER A 542 -0.73 17.02 51.12
C SER A 542 -1.57 17.42 52.32
N SER A 543 -2.27 16.45 52.91
CA SER A 543 -2.79 16.63 54.26
C SER A 543 -1.57 16.86 55.16
N PRO A 544 -1.61 17.84 56.06
CA PRO A 544 -0.46 18.22 56.86
C PRO A 544 0.01 17.03 57.70
N ALA A 545 1.32 16.79 57.67
CA ALA A 545 1.98 15.70 58.36
C ALA A 545 1.67 15.71 59.87
N SER A 546 0.91 14.72 60.33
CA SER A 546 0.97 14.28 61.72
C SER A 546 2.12 13.28 61.87
N VAL A 547 3.17 13.76 62.52
CA VAL A 547 4.35 12.99 62.92
C VAL A 547 3.93 11.86 63.85
N ALA A 548 4.13 10.61 63.43
CA ALA A 548 4.25 9.49 64.35
C ALA A 548 5.32 8.53 63.81
N SER A 549 6.42 8.43 64.57
CA SER A 549 7.40 7.34 64.46
C SER A 549 6.72 6.00 64.69
N THR A 550 7.25 4.90 64.12
CA THR A 550 7.74 3.70 64.84
C THR A 550 7.96 2.51 63.88
N THR A 551 9.24 2.10 63.77
CA THR A 551 9.88 0.78 63.56
C THR A 551 9.41 -0.27 62.54
N LEU A 552 10.37 -0.63 61.65
CA LEU A 552 10.90 -1.97 61.28
C LEU A 552 9.98 -3.20 61.28
N ALA A 553 9.87 -3.87 60.11
CA ALA A 553 10.31 -5.27 59.91
C ALA A 553 9.92 -5.84 58.51
N GLU A 554 10.92 -6.44 57.86
CA GLU A 554 10.91 -7.68 57.05
C GLU A 554 10.05 -7.85 55.76
N ASP A 555 10.78 -8.05 54.65
CA ASP A 555 10.45 -8.74 53.38
C ASP A 555 10.31 -10.29 53.56
N PRO A 556 9.96 -11.17 52.57
CA PRO A 556 9.43 -11.05 51.17
C PRO A 556 8.37 -12.17 50.85
N PRO A 557 8.34 -12.89 49.68
CA PRO A 557 8.07 -12.54 48.25
C PRO A 557 6.93 -13.37 47.58
N PHE A 558 6.27 -12.86 46.54
CA PHE A 558 5.49 -13.65 45.53
C PHE A 558 5.33 -12.75 44.27
N LEU A 559 5.37 -13.13 42.98
CA LEU A 559 5.13 -14.39 42.27
C LEU A 559 5.70 -14.25 40.84
N ARG A 560 6.49 -15.22 40.35
CA ARG A 560 6.85 -15.35 38.91
C ARG A 560 5.67 -15.99 38.17
N LEU A 561 5.11 -15.32 37.17
CA LEU A 561 4.20 -15.93 36.21
C LEU A 561 5.00 -16.64 35.11
N ALA A 562 4.81 -17.96 35.02
CA ALA A 562 5.31 -18.80 33.93
C ALA A 562 4.38 -18.66 32.72
N THR A 563 4.94 -18.29 31.57
CA THR A 563 4.24 -18.31 30.28
C THR A 563 4.36 -19.72 29.70
N GLN A 564 3.27 -20.50 29.75
CA GLN A 564 3.13 -21.74 28.99
C GLN A 564 2.99 -21.40 27.51
N ARG A 565 3.95 -21.83 26.70
CA ARG A 565 3.87 -21.86 25.24
C ARG A 565 3.23 -23.19 24.85
N SER A 566 2.03 -23.16 24.26
CA SER A 566 1.45 -24.33 23.60
C SER A 566 2.09 -24.49 22.22
N GLU A 567 2.77 -25.61 22.01
CA GLU A 567 3.19 -26.08 20.70
C GLU A 567 1.94 -26.52 19.92
N TYR A 568 1.69 -25.89 18.78
CA TYR A 568 0.84 -26.45 17.72
C TYR A 568 1.77 -26.72 16.54
N GLU A 569 2.05 -28.00 16.32
CA GLU A 569 2.63 -28.52 15.08
C GLU A 569 1.52 -28.57 14.01
N GLU A 570 1.60 -27.69 13.03
CA GLU A 570 0.87 -27.86 11.76
C GLU A 570 1.77 -28.63 10.78
N THR A 571 1.42 -29.89 10.55
CA THR A 571 1.90 -30.70 9.43
C THR A 571 1.21 -30.24 8.15
N GLU A 572 1.91 -29.45 7.33
CA GLU A 572 1.52 -29.15 5.93
C GLU A 572 2.06 -30.27 5.03
N ALA A 573 1.17 -31.15 4.59
CA ALA A 573 1.42 -32.14 3.55
C ALA A 573 0.78 -31.70 2.23
N ASP A 574 1.61 -31.71 1.18
CA ASP A 574 1.31 -31.97 -0.23
C ASP A 574 0.22 -31.15 -0.94
N LEU A 575 0.66 -30.07 -1.61
CA LEU A 575 0.09 -29.59 -2.88
C LEU A 575 1.22 -29.08 -3.79
N GLU A 576 1.95 -30.01 -4.40
CA GLU A 576 2.75 -29.78 -5.61
C GLU A 576 2.02 -30.36 -6.82
N GLU A 577 1.30 -29.52 -7.57
CA GLU A 577 1.18 -29.59 -9.04
C GLU A 577 0.36 -28.36 -9.51
N TYR A 578 1.05 -27.39 -10.13
CA TYR A 578 0.64 -26.57 -11.27
C TYR A 578 1.67 -25.47 -11.56
#